data_AF-A0AAP6B822-F1
#
_entry.id   AF-A0AAP6B822-F1
#
_cell.length_a   1.000
_cell.length_b   1.000
_cell.length_c   1.000
_cell.angle_alpha   90.00
_cell.angle_beta   90.00
_cell.angle_gamma   90.00
#
_symmetry.space_group_name_H-M   'P 1'
#
loop_
_entity.id
_entity.type
_entity.pdbx_description
1 polymer ?
#
loop_
_entity_poly.entity_id
_entity_poly.type
_entity_poly.pdbx_seq_one_letter_code
_entity_poly.pdbx_strand_id
1 'polypeptide(L)'
;MEPGTLYYDPATDKVGEYQDHLGKYAMLRPVGGGTEWSADPKTLRPPTDTERLRAGVKAANRQSLNTPPKNPPLEPAIDLNVPPRPYPNCATCDELATLRRAAAKELDYSAAADANVLLRRHHAEAHPQLQGTTE
;
A
#
# COMPACT_ATOMS: atom_id res chain seq x y z
N MET A 1 -15.15 -32.01 2.59
CA MET A 1 -14.80 -30.58 2.76
C MET A 1 -16.10 -29.83 2.94
N GLU A 2 -16.16 -28.89 3.88
CA GLU A 2 -17.38 -28.12 4.14
C GLU A 2 -17.28 -26.73 3.49
N PRO A 3 -18.33 -26.26 2.77
CA PRO A 3 -18.37 -24.90 2.24
C PRO A 3 -18.09 -23.84 3.31
N GLY A 4 -17.30 -22.83 2.96
CA GLY A 4 -16.83 -21.78 3.88
C GLY A 4 -15.58 -22.15 4.68
N THR A 5 -15.10 -23.40 4.62
CA THR A 5 -13.83 -23.78 5.26
C THR A 5 -12.63 -23.25 4.48
N LEU A 6 -11.65 -22.68 5.18
CA LEU A 6 -10.40 -22.20 4.57
C LEU A 6 -9.42 -23.34 4.31
N TYR A 7 -8.86 -23.37 3.10
CA TYR A 7 -7.77 -24.25 2.70
C TYR A 7 -6.62 -23.45 2.11
N TYR A 8 -5.40 -23.91 2.41
CA TYR A 8 -4.19 -23.49 1.74
C TYR A 8 -3.91 -24.41 0.56
N ASP A 9 -3.66 -23.80 -0.60
CA ASP A 9 -3.26 -24.46 -1.83
C ASP A 9 -1.76 -24.22 -2.09
N PRO A 10 -0.89 -25.24 -1.90
CA PRO A 10 0.54 -25.14 -2.15
C PRO A 10 0.89 -24.86 -3.61
N ALA A 11 0.03 -25.21 -4.57
CA ALA A 11 0.32 -25.03 -5.99
C ALA A 11 0.23 -23.55 -6.39
N THR A 12 -0.59 -22.76 -5.69
CA THR A 12 -0.79 -21.33 -5.97
C THR A 12 -0.27 -20.40 -4.88
N ASP A 13 0.24 -20.95 -3.76
CA ASP A 13 0.67 -20.21 -2.56
C ASP A 13 -0.45 -19.28 -2.04
N LYS A 14 -1.69 -19.79 -2.02
CA LYS A 14 -2.89 -18.99 -1.66
C LYS A 14 -3.75 -19.73 -0.66
N VAL A 15 -4.48 -18.92 0.12
CA VAL A 15 -5.56 -19.39 0.99
C VAL A 15 -6.89 -19.00 0.38
N GLY A 16 -7.82 -19.95 0.32
CA GLY A 16 -9.18 -19.73 -0.17
C GLY A 16 -10.23 -20.47 0.63
N GLU A 17 -11.45 -19.96 0.58
CA GLU A 17 -12.65 -20.58 1.12
C GLU A 17 -13.16 -21.61 0.12
N TYR A 18 -13.31 -22.85 0.58
CA TYR A 18 -13.95 -23.90 -0.21
C TYR A 18 -15.40 -23.53 -0.51
N GLN A 19 -15.77 -23.55 -1.78
CA GLN A 19 -17.13 -23.24 -2.23
C GLN A 19 -17.87 -24.55 -2.56
N ASP A 20 -17.33 -25.31 -3.51
CA ASP A 20 -17.91 -26.57 -3.98
C ASP A 20 -16.84 -27.39 -4.73
N HIS A 21 -17.22 -28.48 -5.39
CA HIS A 21 -16.39 -29.30 -6.23
C HIS A 21 -16.84 -29.22 -7.69
N LEU A 22 -15.88 -29.20 -8.62
CA LEU A 22 -16.12 -29.33 -10.05
C LEU A 22 -15.44 -30.62 -10.53
N GLY A 23 -16.22 -31.69 -10.57
CA GLY A 23 -15.70 -33.03 -10.84
C GLY A 23 -14.71 -33.47 -9.77
N LYS A 24 -13.45 -33.69 -10.17
CA LYS A 24 -12.37 -34.12 -9.25
C LYS A 24 -11.65 -32.96 -8.56
N TYR A 25 -11.96 -31.72 -8.90
CA TYR A 25 -11.28 -30.54 -8.38
C TYR A 25 -12.14 -29.83 -7.33
N ALA A 26 -11.49 -29.31 -6.30
CA ALA A 26 -12.11 -28.40 -5.34
C ALA A 26 -12.13 -26.98 -5.92
N MET A 27 -13.22 -26.24 -5.72
CA MET A 27 -13.36 -24.85 -6.10
C MET A 27 -13.11 -23.96 -4.87
N LEU A 28 -12.10 -23.10 -4.96
CA LEU A 28 -11.71 -22.17 -3.90
C LEU A 28 -11.99 -20.73 -4.32
N ARG A 29 -12.49 -19.93 -3.38
CA ARG A 29 -12.63 -18.47 -3.52
C ARG A 29 -11.58 -17.76 -2.66
N PRO A 30 -10.88 -16.72 -3.15
CA PRO A 30 -9.88 -16.03 -2.34
C PRO A 30 -10.51 -15.36 -1.11
N VAL A 31 -9.77 -15.30 -0.01
CA VAL A 31 -10.18 -14.52 1.17
C VAL A 31 -10.47 -13.06 0.76
N GLY A 32 -11.63 -12.55 1.15
CA GLY A 32 -12.13 -11.22 0.80
C GLY A 32 -12.51 -11.02 -0.67
N GLY A 33 -12.75 -12.12 -1.40
CA GLY A 33 -13.29 -12.12 -2.77
C GLY A 33 -12.24 -12.03 -3.88
N GLY A 34 -12.71 -12.18 -5.12
CA GLY A 34 -11.88 -12.20 -6.34
C GLY A 34 -12.15 -13.43 -7.20
N THR A 35 -11.25 -13.70 -8.15
CA THR A 35 -11.38 -14.83 -9.08
C THR A 35 -11.22 -16.16 -8.37
N GLU A 36 -12.24 -17.01 -8.48
CA GLU A 36 -12.22 -18.39 -7.99
C GLU A 36 -11.26 -19.26 -8.81
N TRP A 37 -10.71 -20.30 -8.19
CA TRP A 37 -9.82 -21.23 -8.87
C TRP A 37 -10.08 -22.68 -8.47
N SER A 38 -9.75 -23.59 -9.38
CA SER A 38 -9.77 -25.02 -9.13
C SER A 38 -8.44 -25.50 -8.55
N ALA A 39 -8.50 -26.38 -7.55
CA ALA A 39 -7.35 -26.99 -6.91
C ALA A 39 -7.54 -28.51 -6.77
N ASP A 40 -6.43 -29.26 -6.71
CA ASP A 40 -6.49 -30.69 -6.40
C ASP A 40 -6.84 -30.86 -4.91
N PRO A 41 -7.99 -31.47 -4.56
CA PRO A 41 -8.38 -31.64 -3.16
C PRO A 41 -7.36 -32.46 -2.35
N LYS A 42 -6.50 -33.26 -3.00
CA LYS A 42 -5.47 -34.06 -2.32
C LYS A 42 -4.27 -33.22 -1.87
N THR A 43 -4.04 -32.06 -2.48
CA THR A 43 -2.93 -31.17 -2.11
C THR A 43 -3.35 -30.09 -1.13
N LEU A 44 -4.66 -29.88 -0.96
CA LEU A 44 -5.21 -28.92 -0.03
C LEU A 44 -4.96 -29.33 1.42
N ARG A 45 -4.58 -28.36 2.24
CA ARG A 45 -4.45 -28.54 3.69
C ARG A 45 -5.07 -27.36 4.44
N PRO A 46 -5.39 -27.51 5.74
CA PRO A 46 -5.71 -26.37 6.57
C PRO A 46 -4.57 -25.33 6.54
N PRO A 47 -4.89 -24.02 6.42
CA PRO A 47 -3.89 -22.96 6.52
C PRO A 47 -3.40 -22.86 7.96
N THR A 48 -2.11 -22.55 8.10
CA THR A 48 -1.54 -22.07 9.37
C THR A 48 -2.14 -20.72 9.73
N ASP A 49 -2.03 -20.30 10.99
CA ASP A 49 -2.55 -19.00 11.42
C ASP A 49 -1.85 -17.84 10.72
N THR A 50 -0.55 -17.97 10.44
CA THR A 50 0.19 -16.97 9.66
C THR A 50 -0.34 -16.86 8.22
N GLU A 51 -0.61 -17.98 7.55
CA GLU A 51 -1.17 -17.97 6.19
C GLU A 51 -2.58 -17.38 6.17
N ARG A 52 -3.41 -17.73 7.15
CA ARG A 52 -4.76 -17.19 7.33
C ARG A 52 -4.72 -15.67 7.52
N LEU A 53 -3.87 -15.19 8.43
CA LEU A 53 -3.69 -13.76 8.71
C LEU A 53 -3.16 -13.01 7.48
N ARG A 54 -2.12 -13.55 6.82
CA ARG A 54 -1.56 -12.94 5.60
C ARG A 54 -2.61 -12.82 4.50
N ALA A 55 -3.44 -13.84 4.29
CA ALA A 55 -4.52 -13.80 3.32
C ALA A 55 -5.56 -12.72 3.66
N GLY A 56 -5.97 -12.63 4.93
CA GLY A 56 -6.88 -11.58 5.41
C GLY A 56 -6.32 -10.16 5.25
N VAL A 57 -5.06 -9.94 5.64
CA VAL A 57 -4.38 -8.63 5.49
C VAL A 57 -4.24 -8.26 4.02
N LYS A 58 -3.85 -9.22 3.16
CA LYS A 58 -3.75 -8.99 1.71
C LYS A 58 -5.10 -8.61 1.11
N ALA A 59 -6.18 -9.24 1.57
CA ALA A 59 -7.54 -8.90 1.15
C ALA A 59 -7.95 -7.49 1.59
N ALA A 60 -7.72 -7.14 2.86
CA ALA A 60 -8.01 -5.82 3.40
C ALA A 60 -7.22 -4.72 2.66
N ASN A 61 -5.91 -4.93 2.46
CA ASN A 61 -5.05 -3.98 1.72
C ASN A 61 -5.55 -3.76 0.29
N ARG A 62 -5.95 -4.83 -0.40
CA ARG A 62 -6.53 -4.73 -1.76
C ARG A 62 -7.84 -3.93 -1.76
N GLN A 63 -8.70 -4.11 -0.76
CA GLN A 63 -9.94 -3.34 -0.63
C GLN A 63 -9.64 -1.86 -0.35
N SER A 64 -8.64 -1.56 0.49
CA SER A 64 -8.22 -0.18 0.76
C SER A 64 -7.75 0.54 -0.50
N LEU A 65 -7.06 -0.13 -1.42
CA LEU A 65 -6.64 0.45 -2.70
C LEU A 65 -7.82 0.79 -3.62
N ASN A 66 -8.92 0.04 -3.52
CA ASN A 66 -10.11 0.27 -4.33
C ASN A 66 -11.10 1.27 -3.68
N THR A 67 -10.86 1.67 -2.44
CA THR A 67 -11.71 2.64 -1.73
C THR A 67 -11.13 4.04 -1.93
N PRO A 68 -11.93 5.02 -2.39
CA PRO A 68 -11.47 6.41 -2.44
C PRO A 68 -11.02 6.86 -1.03
N PRO A 69 -9.89 7.59 -0.91
CA PRO A 69 -9.44 8.06 0.39
C PRO A 69 -10.52 8.93 1.04
N LYS A 70 -10.76 8.75 2.34
CA LYS A 70 -11.75 9.52 3.11
C LYS A 70 -11.51 11.03 3.02
N ASN A 71 -10.24 11.42 2.82
CA ASN A 71 -9.82 12.77 2.50
C ASN A 71 -9.24 12.74 1.08
N PRO A 72 -10.07 12.96 0.04
CA PRO A 72 -9.54 13.15 -1.29
C PRO A 72 -8.60 14.37 -1.30
N PRO A 73 -7.52 14.35 -2.08
CA PRO A 73 -6.69 15.54 -2.27
C PRO A 73 -7.59 16.72 -2.65
N LEU A 74 -7.44 17.86 -1.96
CA LEU A 74 -8.01 19.11 -2.44
C LEU A 74 -7.37 19.38 -3.80
N GLU A 75 -8.17 19.62 -4.85
CA GLU A 75 -7.60 19.90 -6.16
C GLU A 75 -6.81 21.22 -6.17
N PRO A 76 -5.63 21.28 -6.83
CA PRO A 76 -4.99 20.20 -7.57
C PRO A 76 -4.49 19.10 -6.63
N ALA A 77 -4.62 17.83 -7.03
CA ALA A 77 -4.26 16.68 -6.21
C ALA A 77 -2.76 16.67 -5.86
N ILE A 78 -2.38 17.43 -4.84
CA ILE A 78 -1.04 17.42 -4.28
C ILE A 78 -0.95 16.10 -3.52
N ASP A 79 -0.26 15.13 -4.10
CA ASP A 79 0.13 13.94 -3.36
C ASP A 79 1.08 14.36 -2.25
N LEU A 80 0.55 14.48 -1.04
CA LEU A 80 1.31 14.87 0.15
C LEU A 80 2.40 13.85 0.49
N ASN A 81 2.32 12.62 -0.05
CA ASN A 81 3.36 11.61 0.08
C ASN A 81 4.56 11.89 -0.82
N VAL A 82 4.40 12.72 -1.87
CA VAL A 82 5.53 13.18 -2.68
C VAL A 82 6.28 14.25 -1.89
N PRO A 83 7.55 14.01 -1.55
CA PRO A 83 8.33 14.99 -0.80
C PRO A 83 8.58 16.25 -1.66
N PRO A 84 8.44 17.47 -1.11
CA PRO A 84 8.76 18.71 -1.81
C PRO A 84 10.21 18.69 -2.34
N ARG A 85 10.40 19.15 -3.58
CA ARG A 85 11.73 19.28 -4.20
C ARG A 85 12.36 20.63 -3.83
N PRO A 86 13.67 20.69 -3.55
CA PRO A 86 14.34 21.96 -3.31
C PRO A 86 14.34 22.82 -4.58
N TYR A 87 14.17 24.14 -4.42
CA TYR A 87 14.39 25.07 -5.53
C TYR A 87 15.88 25.16 -5.89
N PRO A 88 16.23 25.29 -7.18
CA PRO A 88 17.61 25.45 -7.60
C PRO A 88 18.27 26.65 -6.92
N ASN A 89 19.51 26.47 -6.46
CA ASN A 89 20.34 27.51 -5.84
C ASN A 89 19.75 28.13 -4.55
N CYS A 90 18.80 27.47 -3.90
CA CYS A 90 18.32 27.89 -2.58
C CYS A 90 18.97 27.04 -1.48
N ALA A 91 19.92 27.62 -0.74
CA ALA A 91 20.67 26.93 0.30
C ALA A 91 19.77 26.33 1.39
N THR A 92 18.76 27.07 1.85
CA THR A 92 17.80 26.56 2.86
C THR A 92 17.00 25.36 2.34
N CYS A 93 16.63 25.37 1.06
CA CYS A 93 15.96 24.23 0.44
C CYS A 93 16.87 22.99 0.42
N ASP A 94 18.13 23.15 0.02
CA ASP A 94 19.10 22.06 -0.03
C ASP A 94 19.45 21.49 1.35
N GLU A 95 19.54 22.34 2.36
CA GLU A 95 19.74 21.94 3.76
C GLU A 95 18.58 21.06 4.25
N LEU A 96 17.34 21.50 4.07
CA LEU A 96 16.15 20.73 4.48
C LEU A 96 16.01 19.43 3.69
N ALA A 97 16.32 19.44 2.38
CA ALA A 97 16.35 18.23 1.57
C ALA A 97 17.44 17.24 2.03
N THR A 98 18.58 17.75 2.50
CA THR A 98 19.67 16.95 3.06
C THR A 98 19.28 16.35 4.41
N LEU A 99 18.67 17.15 5.29
CA LEU A 99 18.15 16.67 6.57
C LEU A 99 17.14 15.53 6.38
N ARG A 100 16.20 15.69 5.44
CA ARG A 100 15.24 14.63 5.09
C ARG A 100 15.93 13.35 4.62
N ARG A 101 16.91 13.45 3.73
CA ARG A 101 17.66 12.29 3.21
C ARG A 101 18.42 11.57 4.32
N ALA A 102 19.03 12.33 5.23
CA ALA A 102 19.72 11.78 6.40
C ALA A 102 18.74 11.05 7.33
N ALA A 103 17.63 11.68 7.68
CA ALA A 103 16.58 11.06 8.51
C ALA A 103 16.02 9.77 7.88
N ALA A 104 15.75 9.77 6.57
CA ALA A 104 15.29 8.58 5.87
C ALA A 104 16.31 7.44 5.86
N LYS A 105 17.61 7.75 5.77
CA LYS A 105 18.70 6.77 5.86
C LYS A 105 18.75 6.11 7.25
N GLU A 106 18.47 6.87 8.30
CA GLU A 106 18.42 6.40 9.69
C GLU A 106 17.05 5.82 10.10
N LEU A 107 16.08 5.74 9.16
CA LEU A 107 14.70 5.29 9.40
C LEU A 107 13.93 6.14 10.42
N ASP A 108 14.34 7.39 10.63
CA ASP A 108 13.61 8.38 11.44
C ASP A 108 12.54 9.05 10.58
N TYR A 109 11.39 8.38 10.45
CA TYR A 109 10.28 8.87 9.64
C TYR A 109 9.66 10.16 10.16
N SER A 110 9.72 10.40 11.48
CA SER A 110 9.21 11.63 12.09
C SER A 110 10.06 12.82 11.67
N ALA A 111 11.38 12.74 11.81
CA ALA A 111 12.28 13.80 11.36
C ALA A 111 12.22 14.04 9.85
N ALA A 112 12.04 12.98 9.04
CA ALA A 112 11.84 13.10 7.60
C ALA A 112 10.54 13.85 7.25
N ALA A 113 9.46 13.62 8.01
CA ALA A 113 8.20 14.34 7.86
C ALA A 113 8.33 15.81 8.25
N ASP A 114 9.00 16.11 9.38
CA ASP A 114 9.24 17.48 9.83
C ASP A 114 10.05 18.29 8.81
N ALA A 115 11.09 17.69 8.22
CA ALA A 115 11.86 18.33 7.16
C ALA A 115 11.00 18.68 5.93
N ASN A 116 10.03 17.84 5.57
CA ASN A 116 9.08 18.15 4.49
C ASN A 116 8.14 19.31 4.86
N VAL A 117 7.67 19.37 6.11
CA VAL A 117 6.82 20.47 6.60
C VAL A 117 7.57 21.79 6.56
N LEU A 118 8.81 21.80 7.07
CA LEU A 118 9.68 22.98 7.04
C LEU A 118 9.98 23.43 5.61
N LEU A 119 10.22 22.49 4.68
CA LEU A 119 10.49 22.84 3.29
C LEU A 119 9.27 23.46 2.60
N ARG A 120 8.06 22.93 2.84
CA ARG A 120 6.81 23.52 2.34
C ARG A 120 6.56 24.91 2.91
N ARG A 121 6.82 25.11 4.21
CA ARG A 121 6.73 26.41 4.86
C ARG A 121 7.69 27.42 4.23
N HIS A 122 8.96 27.03 4.06
CA HIS A 122 9.96 27.88 3.41
C HIS A 122 9.56 28.23 1.98
N HIS A 123 9.01 27.29 1.20
CA HIS A 123 8.51 27.59 -0.14
C HIS A 123 7.42 28.66 -0.12
N ALA A 124 6.46 28.59 0.81
CA ALA A 124 5.40 29.58 0.94
C ALA A 124 5.93 30.97 1.32
N GLU A 125 6.97 31.02 2.16
CA GLU A 125 7.55 32.28 2.66
C GLU A 125 8.55 32.91 1.67
N ALA A 126 9.40 32.11 1.04
CA ALA A 126 10.55 32.57 0.24
C ALA A 126 10.39 32.37 -1.28
N HIS A 127 9.48 31.50 -1.72
CA HIS A 127 9.25 31.19 -3.14
C HIS A 127 7.77 31.31 -3.57
N PRO A 128 7.08 32.42 -3.30
CA PRO A 128 5.65 32.55 -3.59
C PRO A 128 5.31 32.55 -5.09
N GLN A 129 6.26 32.92 -5.97
CA GLN A 129 5.98 33.22 -7.39
C GLN A 129 6.32 32.07 -8.36
N LEU A 130 6.96 31.01 -7.88
CA LEU A 130 7.37 29.85 -8.69
C LEU A 130 6.53 28.60 -8.44
N GLN A 131 5.58 28.65 -7.50
CA GLN A 131 4.67 27.52 -7.21
C GLN A 131 3.59 27.30 -8.30
N GLY A 132 3.52 28.17 -9.32
CA GLY A 132 2.48 28.15 -10.35
C GLY A 132 2.93 27.80 -11.77
N THR A 133 4.21 27.52 -12.02
CA THR A 133 4.71 27.19 -13.36
C THR A 133 5.12 25.72 -13.42
N THR A 134 4.15 24.85 -13.66
CA THR A 134 4.42 23.53 -14.25
C THR A 134 3.60 23.47 -15.53
N GLU A 135 4.20 23.91 -16.64
CA GLU A 135 3.77 23.57 -18.02
C GLU A 135 4.24 22.16 -18.36
#